data_AF-A0AAQ3MTM8-F1
#
_entry.id   AF-A0AAQ3MTM8-F1
#
_cell.length_a   1.000
_cell.length_b   1.000
_cell.length_c   1.000
_cell.angle_alpha   90.00
_cell.angle_beta   90.00
_cell.angle_gamma   90.00
#
_symmetry.space_group_name_H-M   'P 1'
#
loop_
_entity.id
_entity.type
_entity.pdbx_description
1 polymer ?
#
loop_
_entity_poly.entity_id
_entity_poly.type
_entity_poly.pdbx_seq_one_letter_code
_entity_poly.pdbx_strand_id
1 'polypeptide(L)'
;MLHVLLQINKPYLPLAAGKLSFRTCAFIVALSAILTFVFKRPVVFTRSLIVSLLFMSIYTTGLALAKDIPDVEGDIKHGIDSFAARLGQKKVFWICVFLFEMAFGVAFLAGASSSSHFWIKTVTCLGNVVLGSNLWYQTKYVDVTNPASTRSFYSFIWKLMMGSYVLLPLIR
;
A
#
# COMPACT_ATOMS: atom_id res chain seq x y z
N MET A 1 4.23 -16.66 -19.45
CA MET A 1 2.99 -17.43 -19.18
C MET A 1 2.24 -16.92 -17.93
N LEU A 2 2.86 -16.91 -16.74
CA LEU A 2 2.21 -16.44 -15.48
C LEU A 2 1.72 -14.97 -15.54
N HIS A 3 2.49 -14.09 -16.19
CA HIS A 3 2.18 -12.66 -16.31
C HIS A 3 0.94 -12.38 -17.20
N VAL A 4 0.67 -13.24 -18.18
CA VAL A 4 -0.49 -13.13 -19.07
C VAL A 4 -1.75 -13.63 -18.36
N LEU A 5 -1.63 -14.71 -17.58
CA LEU A 5 -2.72 -15.27 -16.79
C LEU A 5 -3.23 -14.32 -15.69
N LEU A 6 -2.32 -13.63 -15.00
CA LEU A 6 -2.71 -12.62 -13.99
C LEU A 6 -3.45 -11.43 -14.61
N GLN A 7 -3.06 -11.02 -15.82
CA GLN A 7 -3.68 -9.90 -16.53
C GLN A 7 -5.07 -10.25 -17.08
N ILE A 8 -5.29 -11.51 -17.45
CA ILE A 8 -6.61 -12.04 -17.87
C ILE A 8 -7.54 -12.20 -16.66
N ASN A 9 -7.03 -12.70 -15.53
CA ASN A 9 -7.87 -13.04 -14.38
C ASN A 9 -8.15 -11.85 -13.43
N LYS A 10 -7.23 -10.89 -13.31
CA LYS A 10 -7.34 -9.73 -12.38
C LYS A 10 -6.90 -8.42 -13.06
N PRO A 11 -7.65 -7.91 -14.04
CA PRO A 11 -7.27 -6.76 -14.87
C PRO A 11 -7.18 -5.42 -14.11
N TYR A 12 -7.71 -5.38 -12.89
CA TYR A 12 -7.71 -4.20 -12.02
C TYR A 12 -6.42 -4.04 -11.18
N LEU A 13 -5.52 -5.03 -11.20
CA LEU A 13 -4.19 -4.89 -10.60
C LEU A 13 -3.33 -3.92 -11.43
N PRO A 14 -2.57 -3.01 -10.81
CA PRO A 14 -1.65 -2.18 -11.57
C PRO A 14 -0.55 -3.02 -12.21
N LEU A 15 -0.11 -2.60 -13.39
CA LEU A 15 0.89 -3.28 -14.22
C LEU A 15 2.22 -3.57 -13.50
N ALA A 16 2.49 -2.89 -12.38
CA ALA A 16 3.68 -3.09 -11.55
C ALA A 16 3.64 -4.38 -10.71
N ALA A 17 2.46 -4.98 -10.45
CA ALA A 17 2.31 -6.11 -9.53
C ALA A 17 3.01 -7.42 -10.01
N GLY A 18 3.38 -7.53 -11.28
CA GLY A 18 4.03 -8.72 -11.85
C GLY A 18 5.47 -8.54 -12.34
N LYS A 19 6.00 -7.30 -12.36
CA LYS A 19 7.30 -6.99 -12.98
C LYS A 19 8.51 -7.18 -12.05
N LEU A 20 8.30 -7.37 -10.76
CA LEU A 20 9.36 -7.63 -9.80
C LEU A 20 9.69 -9.13 -9.79
N SER A 21 10.71 -9.54 -10.55
CA SER A 21 11.17 -10.93 -10.57
C SER A 21 11.89 -11.28 -9.26
N PHE A 22 11.75 -12.53 -8.79
CA PHE A 22 12.52 -13.06 -7.66
C PHE A 22 14.03 -12.81 -7.81
N ARG A 23 14.52 -12.86 -9.05
CA ARG A 23 15.91 -12.56 -9.41
C ARG A 23 16.27 -11.11 -9.05
N THR A 24 15.42 -10.15 -9.39
CA THR A 24 15.63 -8.73 -9.09
C THR A 24 15.66 -8.49 -7.57
N CYS A 25 14.75 -9.12 -6.82
CA CYS A 25 14.77 -9.05 -5.35
C CYS A 25 16.07 -9.62 -4.77
N ALA A 26 16.48 -10.81 -5.24
CA ALA A 26 17.73 -11.43 -4.80
C ALA A 26 18.97 -10.57 -5.13
N PHE A 27 19.00 -9.93 -6.30
CA PHE A 27 20.07 -9.00 -6.66
C PHE A 27 20.11 -7.77 -5.73
N ILE A 28 18.97 -7.17 -5.41
CA ILE A 28 18.91 -6.00 -4.50
C ILE A 28 19.38 -6.39 -3.09
N VAL A 29 18.95 -7.54 -2.57
CA VAL A 29 19.36 -8.05 -1.26
C VAL A 29 20.85 -8.39 -1.24
N ALA A 30 21.35 -9.07 -2.28
CA ALA A 30 22.77 -9.40 -2.38
C ALA A 30 23.65 -8.15 -2.51
N LEU A 31 23.24 -7.16 -3.31
CA LEU A 31 23.99 -5.92 -3.48
C LEU A 31 24.03 -5.11 -2.17
N SER A 32 22.91 -4.99 -1.46
CA SER A 32 22.88 -4.31 -0.17
C SER A 32 23.71 -5.03 0.90
N ALA A 33 23.72 -6.37 0.90
CA ALA A 33 24.59 -7.16 1.76
C ALA A 33 26.07 -6.94 1.42
N ILE A 34 26.47 -6.98 0.15
CA ILE A 34 27.85 -6.74 -0.30
C ILE A 34 28.31 -5.32 0.10
N LEU A 35 27.48 -4.30 -0.12
CA LEU A 35 27.77 -2.93 0.29
C LEU A 35 28.00 -2.80 1.80
N THR A 36 27.27 -3.57 2.61
CA THR A 36 27.38 -3.52 4.07
C THR A 36 28.60 -4.31 4.57
N PHE A 37 28.76 -5.56 4.12
CA PHE A 37 29.78 -6.48 4.63
C PHE A 37 31.16 -6.28 4.00
N VAL A 38 31.23 -5.99 2.70
CA VAL A 38 32.52 -5.87 1.98
C VAL A 38 33.08 -4.46 2.10
N PHE A 39 32.24 -3.43 1.94
CA PHE A 39 32.70 -2.03 1.98
C PHE A 39 32.67 -1.40 3.38
N LYS A 40 32.28 -2.16 4.43
CA LYS A 40 32.15 -1.70 5.83
C LYS A 40 31.38 -0.39 5.98
N ARG A 41 30.47 -0.07 5.05
CA ARG A 41 29.62 1.13 5.12
C ARG A 41 28.48 0.81 6.08
N PRO A 42 28.32 1.55 7.20
CA PRO A 42 27.18 1.33 8.08
C PRO A 42 25.89 1.66 7.33
N VAL A 43 24.87 0.80 7.47
CA VAL A 43 23.53 1.08 6.95
C VAL A 43 22.96 2.22 7.78
N VAL A 44 22.97 3.43 7.22
CA VAL A 44 22.38 4.60 7.87
C VAL A 44 20.89 4.59 7.57
N PHE A 45 20.09 4.23 8.58
CA PHE A 45 18.64 4.32 8.49
C PHE A 45 18.21 5.79 8.64
N THR A 46 18.08 6.48 7.50
CA THR A 46 17.55 7.84 7.51
C THR A 46 16.12 7.83 8.00
N ARG A 47 15.68 8.92 8.64
CA ARG A 47 14.31 9.05 9.12
C ARG A 47 13.29 8.82 8.00
N SER A 48 13.55 9.40 6.82
CA SER A 48 12.74 9.20 5.61
C SER A 48 12.58 7.71 5.27
N LEU A 49 13.67 6.93 5.34
CA LEU A 49 13.65 5.49 5.08
C LEU A 49 12.80 4.75 6.13
N ILE A 50 13.00 5.04 7.42
CA ILE A 50 12.26 4.37 8.51
C ILE A 50 10.76 4.64 8.37
N VAL A 51 10.37 5.90 8.15
CA VAL A 51 8.97 6.29 7.97
C VAL A 51 8.39 5.66 6.72
N SER A 52 9.14 5.61 5.62
CA SER A 52 8.70 4.94 4.38
C SER A 52 8.48 3.44 4.61
N LEU A 53 9.38 2.76 5.33
CA LEU A 53 9.22 1.34 5.64
C LEU A 53 7.99 1.08 6.52
N LEU A 54 7.76 1.91 7.55
CA LEU A 54 6.58 1.81 8.40
C LEU A 54 5.29 2.05 7.61
N PHE A 55 5.22 3.14 6.85
CA PHE A 55 4.09 3.43 5.96
C PHE A 55 3.81 2.25 5.02
N MET A 56 4.85 1.77 4.34
CA MET A 56 4.76 0.67 3.40
C MET A 56 4.27 -0.62 4.05
N SER A 57 4.79 -0.98 5.23
CA SER A 57 4.38 -2.20 5.92
C SER A 57 2.88 -2.20 6.25
N ILE A 58 2.36 -1.09 6.78
CA ILE A 58 0.94 -0.95 7.15
C ILE A 58 0.08 -0.91 5.90
N TYR A 59 0.44 -0.08 4.92
CA TYR A 59 -0.36 0.13 3.71
C TYR A 59 -0.41 -1.13 2.84
N THR A 60 0.72 -1.81 2.65
CA THR A 60 0.75 -3.06 1.85
C THR A 60 0.01 -4.20 2.53
N THR A 61 -0.04 -4.24 3.86
CA THR A 61 -0.91 -5.18 4.60
C THR A 61 -2.38 -4.91 4.28
N GLY A 62 -2.81 -3.65 4.30
CA GLY A 62 -4.16 -3.28 3.89
C GLY A 62 -4.47 -3.65 2.43
N LEU A 63 -3.53 -3.45 1.51
CA LEU A 63 -3.66 -3.88 0.10
C LEU A 63 -3.77 -5.39 -0.05
N ALA A 64 -2.96 -6.15 0.70
CA ALA A 64 -2.97 -7.60 0.68
C ALA A 64 -4.31 -8.18 1.15
N LEU A 65 -4.97 -7.52 2.11
CA LEU A 65 -6.34 -7.88 2.53
C LEU A 65 -7.39 -7.40 1.52
N ALA A 66 -7.26 -6.17 1.02
CA ALA A 66 -8.23 -5.58 0.10
C ALA A 66 -8.33 -6.31 -1.24
N LYS A 67 -7.24 -6.94 -1.71
CA LYS A 67 -7.22 -7.65 -3.00
C LYS A 67 -8.15 -8.87 -3.04
N ASP A 68 -8.44 -9.48 -1.89
CA ASP A 68 -9.25 -10.70 -1.82
C ASP A 68 -10.74 -10.40 -1.61
N ILE A 69 -11.11 -9.17 -1.21
CA ILE A 69 -12.51 -8.73 -1.05
C ILE A 69 -13.36 -8.96 -2.32
N PRO A 70 -12.95 -8.51 -3.54
CA PRO A 70 -13.76 -8.69 -4.74
C PRO A 70 -13.84 -10.14 -5.23
N ASP A 71 -13.01 -11.03 -4.70
CA ASP A 71 -12.90 -12.42 -5.16
C ASP A 71 -13.61 -13.42 -4.23
N VAL A 72 -14.14 -12.97 -3.08
CA VAL A 72 -14.79 -13.81 -2.06
C VAL A 72 -15.88 -14.73 -2.62
N GLU A 73 -16.75 -14.23 -3.49
CA GLU A 73 -17.83 -15.04 -4.07
C GLU A 73 -17.28 -16.18 -4.95
N GLY A 74 -16.22 -15.89 -5.71
CA GLY A 74 -15.50 -16.87 -6.50
C GLY A 74 -14.77 -17.89 -5.62
N ASP A 75 -14.09 -17.43 -4.56
CA ASP A 75 -13.38 -18.29 -3.61
C ASP A 75 -14.34 -19.30 -2.95
N ILE A 76 -15.48 -18.83 -2.43
CA ILE A 76 -16.50 -19.68 -1.79
C ILE A 76 -17.02 -20.73 -2.78
N LYS A 77 -17.31 -20.35 -4.03
CA LYS A 77 -17.80 -21.28 -5.06
C LYS A 77 -16.81 -22.39 -5.38
N HIS A 78 -15.51 -22.13 -5.25
CA HIS A 78 -14.45 -23.11 -5.49
C HIS A 78 -13.94 -23.79 -4.20
N GLY A 79 -14.62 -23.56 -3.06
CA GLY A 79 -14.24 -24.16 -1.77
C GLY A 79 -12.96 -23.58 -1.15
N ILE A 80 -12.55 -22.37 -1.56
CA ILE A 80 -11.39 -21.67 -1.01
C ILE A 80 -11.86 -20.79 0.15
N ASP A 81 -11.30 -21.00 1.34
CA ASP A 81 -11.68 -20.26 2.54
C ASP A 81 -10.74 -19.06 2.77
N SER A 82 -10.86 -18.01 1.96
CA SER A 82 -10.04 -16.80 2.06
C SER A 82 -10.38 -15.98 3.33
N PHE A 83 -9.48 -15.11 3.78
CA PHE A 83 -9.68 -14.33 5.00
C PHE A 83 -10.97 -13.49 4.95
N ALA A 84 -11.28 -12.92 3.78
CA ALA A 84 -12.51 -12.17 3.56
C ALA A 84 -13.77 -13.06 3.44
N ALA A 85 -13.63 -14.33 3.03
CA ALA A 85 -14.70 -15.31 3.10
C ALA A 85 -15.03 -15.70 4.56
N ARG A 86 -14.01 -15.89 5.41
CA ARG A 86 -14.16 -16.26 6.83
C ARG A 86 -14.71 -15.15 7.71
N LEU A 87 -14.12 -13.97 7.62
CA LEU A 87 -14.45 -12.85 8.51
C LEU A 87 -15.64 -12.02 7.99
N GLY A 88 -15.89 -12.08 6.68
CA GLY A 88 -16.89 -11.31 5.97
C GLY A 88 -16.31 -10.05 5.32
N GLN A 89 -16.70 -9.81 4.06
CA GLN A 89 -16.18 -8.72 3.23
C GLN A 89 -16.29 -7.34 3.90
N LYS A 90 -17.42 -7.03 4.56
CA LYS A 90 -17.64 -5.73 5.22
C LYS A 90 -16.69 -5.49 6.38
N LYS A 91 -16.37 -6.51 7.18
CA LYS A 91 -15.41 -6.37 8.30
C LYS A 91 -14.00 -6.16 7.76
N VAL A 92 -13.59 -6.99 6.79
CA VAL A 92 -12.27 -6.85 6.16
C VAL A 92 -12.10 -5.49 5.49
N PHE A 93 -13.13 -4.98 4.80
CA PHE A 93 -13.12 -3.65 4.21
C PHE A 93 -12.78 -2.55 5.22
N TRP A 94 -13.45 -2.53 6.38
CA TRP A 94 -13.18 -1.53 7.41
C TRP A 94 -11.80 -1.70 8.08
N ILE A 95 -11.32 -2.93 8.22
CA ILE A 95 -9.94 -3.20 8.67
C ILE A 95 -8.94 -2.59 7.68
N CYS A 96 -9.15 -2.78 6.38
CA CYS A 96 -8.29 -2.18 5.35
C CYS A 96 -8.31 -0.65 5.40
N VAL A 97 -9.51 -0.04 5.48
CA VAL A 97 -9.65 1.43 5.60
C VAL A 97 -8.89 1.94 6.83
N PHE A 98 -9.04 1.28 7.97
CA PHE A 98 -8.32 1.65 9.19
C PHE A 98 -6.79 1.57 9.01
N LEU A 99 -6.27 0.50 8.39
CA LEU A 99 -4.85 0.38 8.09
C LEU A 99 -4.35 1.50 7.17
N PHE A 100 -5.10 1.85 6.13
CA PHE A 100 -4.72 2.93 5.22
C PHE A 100 -4.74 4.31 5.89
N GLU A 101 -5.76 4.61 6.70
CA GLU A 101 -5.83 5.85 7.48
C GLU A 101 -4.68 5.93 8.50
N MET A 102 -4.35 4.82 9.18
CA MET A 102 -3.20 4.77 10.07
C MET A 102 -1.89 5.06 9.33
N ALA A 103 -1.71 4.52 8.12
CA ALA A 103 -0.53 4.80 7.31
C ALA A 103 -0.42 6.31 6.99
N PHE A 104 -1.51 6.95 6.55
CA PHE A 104 -1.53 8.40 6.33
C PHE A 104 -1.30 9.20 7.62
N GLY A 105 -1.83 8.73 8.76
CA GLY A 105 -1.59 9.30 10.08
C GLY A 105 -0.11 9.26 10.48
N VAL A 106 0.57 8.12 10.27
CA VAL A 106 2.02 7.99 10.52
C VAL A 106 2.80 8.96 9.64
N ALA A 107 2.49 9.05 8.35
CA ALA A 107 3.17 9.97 7.44
C ALA A 107 2.91 11.44 7.81
N PHE A 108 1.68 11.78 8.23
CA PHE A 108 1.35 13.11 8.74
C PHE A 108 2.15 13.47 9.99
N LEU A 109 2.16 12.59 11.01
CA LEU A 109 2.89 12.83 12.26
C LEU A 109 4.40 12.93 12.03
N ALA A 110 4.94 12.09 11.15
CA ALA A 110 6.35 12.15 10.76
C ALA A 110 6.68 13.43 9.99
N GLY A 111 5.80 13.88 9.08
CA GLY A 111 5.92 15.17 8.40
C GLY A 111 5.84 16.36 9.36
N ALA A 112 4.93 16.32 10.33
CA ALA A 112 4.74 17.37 11.31
C ALA A 112 5.93 17.51 12.27
N SER A 113 6.59 16.40 12.58
CA SER A 113 7.79 16.33 13.42
C SER A 113 9.09 16.45 12.62
N SER A 114 9.02 16.62 11.30
CA SER A 114 10.17 16.78 10.39
C SER A 114 10.95 18.07 10.68
N SER A 115 12.28 18.03 10.55
CA SER A 115 13.14 19.21 10.61
C SER A 115 13.25 19.95 9.26
N SER A 116 12.45 19.55 8.26
CA SER A 116 12.35 20.22 6.97
C SER A 116 11.87 21.67 7.08
N HIS A 117 12.17 22.46 6.05
CA HIS A 117 11.66 23.83 5.90
C HIS A 117 10.13 23.87 6.04
N PHE A 118 9.61 24.96 6.61
CA PHE A 118 8.18 25.13 6.90
C PHE A 118 7.28 24.80 5.71
N TRP A 119 7.62 25.28 4.50
CA TRP A 119 6.85 24.99 3.29
C TRP A 119 6.78 23.49 2.96
N ILE A 120 7.91 22.78 3.05
CA ILE A 120 7.97 21.33 2.79
C ILE A 120 7.15 20.56 3.82
N LYS A 121 7.26 20.95 5.11
CA LYS A 121 6.46 20.39 6.20
C LYS A 121 4.97 20.59 5.94
N THR A 122 4.55 21.80 5.61
CA THR A 122 3.14 22.12 5.31
C THR A 122 2.61 21.32 4.12
N VAL A 123 3.36 21.26 3.02
CA VAL A 123 3.00 20.46 1.83
C VAL A 123 2.85 18.98 2.18
N THR A 124 3.79 18.43 2.96
CA THR A 124 3.77 17.01 3.34
C THR A 124 2.59 16.70 4.25
N CYS A 125 2.32 17.54 5.25
CA CYS A 125 1.21 17.35 6.18
C CYS A 125 -0.13 17.49 5.47
N LEU A 126 -0.32 18.58 4.72
CA LEU A 126 -1.56 18.83 3.99
C LEU A 126 -1.82 17.75 2.93
N GLY A 127 -0.78 17.31 2.21
CA GLY A 127 -0.88 16.23 1.24
C GLY A 127 -1.41 14.93 1.85
N ASN A 128 -0.89 14.52 3.02
CA ASN A 128 -1.37 13.30 3.70
C ASN A 128 -2.80 13.46 4.22
N VAL A 129 -3.18 14.64 4.75
CA VAL A 129 -4.56 14.92 5.17
C VAL A 129 -5.51 14.85 3.97
N VAL A 130 -5.14 15.40 2.82
CA VAL A 130 -5.95 15.34 1.60
C VAL A 130 -6.12 13.90 1.10
N LEU A 131 -5.04 13.11 1.09
CA LEU A 131 -5.10 11.70 0.68
C LEU A 131 -6.00 10.87 1.61
N GLY A 132 -5.85 11.01 2.93
CA GLY A 132 -6.71 10.33 3.92
C GLY A 132 -8.16 10.80 3.85
N SER A 133 -8.40 12.12 3.75
CA SER A 133 -9.77 12.66 3.63
C SER A 133 -10.47 12.16 2.35
N ASN A 134 -9.74 12.07 1.24
CA ASN A 134 -10.27 11.52 -0.01
C ASN A 134 -10.57 10.03 0.12
N LEU A 135 -9.69 9.26 0.79
CA LEU A 135 -9.95 7.86 1.11
C LEU A 135 -11.26 7.70 1.88
N TRP A 136 -11.38 8.39 3.02
CA TRP A 136 -12.57 8.35 3.87
C TRP A 136 -13.84 8.81 3.15
N TYR A 137 -13.73 9.81 2.28
CA TYR A 137 -14.86 10.25 1.48
C TYR A 137 -15.33 9.16 0.51
N GLN A 138 -14.40 8.49 -0.17
CA GLN A 138 -14.73 7.42 -1.11
C GLN A 138 -15.40 6.22 -0.46
N THR A 139 -15.10 5.91 0.81
CA THR A 139 -15.73 4.75 1.50
C THR A 139 -17.25 4.86 1.59
N LYS A 140 -17.81 6.08 1.53
CA LYS A 140 -19.28 6.31 1.56
C LYS A 140 -19.98 5.78 0.31
N TYR A 141 -19.26 5.60 -0.79
CA TYR A 141 -19.79 5.17 -2.09
C TYR A 141 -19.45 3.72 -2.43
N VAL A 142 -18.74 3.01 -1.55
CA VAL A 142 -18.34 1.62 -1.79
C VAL A 142 -19.46 0.69 -1.33
N ASP A 143 -20.02 -0.03 -2.29
CA ASP A 143 -20.84 -1.20 -2.02
C ASP A 143 -19.92 -2.43 -1.96
N VAL A 144 -19.67 -2.90 -0.75
CA VAL A 144 -18.77 -4.02 -0.49
C VAL A 144 -19.31 -5.35 -1.06
N THR A 145 -20.62 -5.45 -1.28
CA THR A 145 -21.24 -6.66 -1.86
C THR A 145 -21.11 -6.71 -3.37
N ASN A 146 -20.84 -5.57 -4.02
CA ASN A 146 -20.68 -5.48 -5.46
C ASN A 146 -19.19 -5.62 -5.86
N PRO A 147 -18.79 -6.71 -6.56
CA PRO A 147 -17.40 -6.92 -6.97
C PRO A 147 -16.85 -5.79 -7.88
N ALA A 148 -17.70 -5.15 -8.69
CA ALA A 148 -17.25 -4.05 -9.54
C ALA A 148 -16.92 -2.79 -8.71
N SER A 149 -17.74 -2.50 -7.69
CA SER A 149 -17.51 -1.38 -6.77
C SER A 149 -16.21 -1.57 -5.98
N THR A 150 -16.00 -2.77 -5.43
CA THR A 150 -14.78 -3.10 -4.67
C THR A 150 -13.52 -3.13 -5.54
N ARG A 151 -13.58 -3.60 -6.79
CA ARG A 151 -12.46 -3.49 -7.76
C ARG A 151 -12.11 -2.05 -8.12
N SER A 152 -13.12 -1.20 -8.30
CA SER A 152 -12.92 0.22 -8.56
C SER A 152 -12.24 0.90 -7.36
N PHE A 153 -12.74 0.61 -6.15
CA PHE A 153 -12.13 1.11 -4.91
C PHE A 153 -10.69 0.62 -4.76
N TYR A 154 -10.41 -0.67 -4.98
CA TYR A 154 -9.05 -1.22 -4.93
C TYR A 154 -8.10 -0.49 -5.91
N SER A 155 -8.56 -0.23 -7.13
CA SER A 155 -7.77 0.53 -8.12
C SER A 155 -7.51 1.96 -7.66
N PHE A 156 -8.48 2.58 -6.97
CA PHE A 156 -8.34 3.89 -6.35
C PHE A 156 -7.31 3.89 -5.21
N ILE A 157 -7.30 2.88 -4.33
CA ILE A 157 -6.29 2.71 -3.27
C ILE A 157 -4.88 2.69 -3.86
N TRP A 158 -4.65 1.95 -4.94
CA TRP A 158 -3.35 1.96 -5.62
C TRP A 158 -2.91 3.35 -6.07
N LYS A 159 -3.84 4.18 -6.59
CA LYS A 159 -3.53 5.57 -6.99
C LYS A 159 -3.14 6.43 -5.78
N LEU A 160 -3.83 6.27 -4.65
CA LEU A 160 -3.49 6.98 -3.42
C LEU A 160 -2.09 6.59 -2.91
N MET A 161 -1.74 5.30 -2.97
CA MET A 161 -0.39 4.85 -2.62
C MET A 161 0.68 5.51 -3.49
N MET A 162 0.47 5.56 -4.82
CA MET A 162 1.41 6.23 -5.72
C MET A 162 1.55 7.72 -5.37
N GLY A 163 0.45 8.39 -5.03
CA GLY A 163 0.48 9.79 -4.56
C GLY A 163 1.31 9.95 -3.28
N SER A 164 1.19 9.03 -2.32
CA SER A 164 1.95 9.07 -1.07
C SER A 164 3.47 8.96 -1.28
N TYR A 165 3.93 8.21 -2.29
CA TYR A 165 5.36 8.05 -2.59
C TYR A 165 6.04 9.35 -3.03
N VAL A 166 5.28 10.30 -3.54
CA VAL A 166 5.80 11.64 -3.86
C VAL A 166 6.07 12.44 -2.57
N LEU A 167 5.29 12.20 -1.52
CA LEU A 167 5.37 12.95 -0.26
C LEU A 167 6.39 12.36 0.73
N LEU A 168 6.53 11.03 0.78
CA LEU A 168 7.41 10.36 1.76
C LEU A 168 8.88 10.83 1.75
N PRO A 169 9.53 11.07 0.59
CA PRO A 169 10.92 11.57 0.55
C PRO A 169 11.11 12.98 1.11
N LEU A 170 10.03 13.75 1.28
CA LEU A 170 10.07 15.11 1.83
C LEU A 170 10.23 15.15 3.35
N ILE A 171 9.96 14.02 4.01
CA ILE A 171 10.13 13.82 5.45
C ILE A 171 11.62 13.59 5.73
N ARG A 172 12.25 14.53 6.47
CA ARG A 172 13.67 14.48 6.84
C ARG A 172 13.85 14.36 8.35
#